data_AF-A0A521YT67-F1
#
_entry.id   AF-A0A521YT67-F1
#
_cell.length_a   1.000
_cell.length_b   1.000
_cell.length_c   1.000
_cell.angle_alpha   90.00
_cell.angle_beta   90.00
_cell.angle_gamma   90.00
#
_symmetry.space_group_name_H-M   'P 1'
#
loop_
_entity.id
_entity.type
_entity.pdbx_description
1 polymer ?
#
loop_
_entity_poly.entity_id
_entity_poly.type
_entity_poly.pdbx_seq_one_letter_code
_entity_poly.pdbx_strand_id
1 'polypeptide(L)'
;MNTLSPTQCKAWGQLAVHAESWRSVHLRDLFANDVARSVQFIAEGPGLRYDYSRQRLGAMTLRLLAHLAQERGFYEWREALLAGKRINDTEDRAAWHTALRAADAPAEVRETLSRMKVLVSELRNQKRFRRVVNLGTGGSDLGPRLVADALGDGRLDVRFAANVDRRDLERALEGAQPDSTLFVVASKTFTTQETMANAEAAKRWGGKHFFAVTSNVEAAKKFGADEILPMWDWVGGRFSVWSAAGFAAMCAIGPDGFEDFLGGARDTDEHFAAAPLEKNVPVLMALIGVWNTNFLGAATHAVLPYSNALRLLPAYLQQLEMESNGKRVDREHGAVDYATAPVLWGAEGTVSQHSFHQLLHQGTQTVPCDFIDLNLEKTLSANCCAQADALAFGTEAPALPAYRQYPGNRPSSMLFFEELTARNLGRLIALYEHKVFTQGVIWNINSFDQWGVELGKELAKKILKGER
;
A
#
# COMPACT_ATOMS: atom_id res chain seq x y z
N MET A 1 -18.34 -12.55 13.54
CA MET A 1 -17.10 -11.91 14.01
C MET A 1 -17.48 -10.68 14.82
N ASN A 2 -16.59 -10.12 15.63
CA ASN A 2 -16.94 -8.98 16.50
C ASN A 2 -17.09 -7.69 15.70
N THR A 3 -18.27 -7.07 15.78
CA THR A 3 -18.65 -5.83 15.07
C THR A 3 -19.10 -4.72 16.03
N LEU A 4 -18.76 -4.80 17.31
CA LEU A 4 -19.03 -3.74 18.31
C LEU A 4 -18.45 -2.39 17.81
N SER A 5 -18.91 -1.23 18.26
CA SER A 5 -18.18 0.02 17.93
C SER A 5 -16.88 0.11 18.75
N PRO A 6 -15.74 0.59 18.19
CA PRO A 6 -14.54 0.83 18.98
C PRO A 6 -14.77 1.85 20.10
N THR A 7 -15.66 2.82 19.95
CA THR A 7 -15.95 3.83 21.00
C THR A 7 -16.69 3.24 22.21
N GLN A 8 -17.24 2.03 22.08
CA GLN A 8 -17.88 1.27 23.16
C GLN A 8 -16.91 0.34 23.90
N CYS A 9 -15.69 0.15 23.38
CA CYS A 9 -14.63 -0.62 24.02
C CYS A 9 -14.11 0.12 25.26
N LYS A 10 -13.91 -0.61 26.37
CA LYS A 10 -13.35 -0.03 27.60
C LYS A 10 -11.94 0.49 27.36
N ALA A 11 -11.14 -0.24 26.57
CA ALA A 11 -9.80 0.16 26.19
C ALA A 11 -9.78 1.49 25.43
N TRP A 12 -10.80 1.79 24.60
CA TRP A 12 -10.91 3.06 23.90
C TRP A 12 -11.09 4.24 24.85
N GLY A 13 -12.01 4.12 25.81
CA GLY A 13 -12.20 5.14 26.86
C GLY A 13 -10.93 5.36 27.69
N GLN A 14 -10.21 4.29 28.01
CA GLN A 14 -8.92 4.37 28.72
C GLN A 14 -7.84 5.06 27.88
N LEU A 15 -7.77 4.78 26.57
CA LEU A 15 -6.85 5.44 25.65
C LEU A 15 -7.15 6.94 25.53
N ALA A 16 -8.42 7.33 25.49
CA ALA A 16 -8.82 8.75 25.45
C ALA A 16 -8.35 9.51 26.69
N VAL A 17 -8.56 8.94 27.89
CA VAL A 17 -8.06 9.53 29.15
C VAL A 17 -6.54 9.55 29.18
N HIS A 18 -5.89 8.46 28.73
CA HIS A 18 -4.43 8.38 28.66
C HIS A 18 -3.83 9.41 27.71
N ALA A 19 -4.47 9.70 26.57
CA ALA A 19 -4.03 10.70 25.60
C ALA A 19 -3.94 12.11 26.17
N GLU A 20 -4.81 12.46 27.13
CA GLU A 20 -4.73 13.74 27.83
C GLU A 20 -3.41 13.89 28.59
N SER A 21 -2.86 12.81 29.17
CA SER A 21 -1.56 12.86 29.84
C SER A 21 -0.38 12.99 28.86
N TRP A 22 -0.59 12.74 27.57
CA TRP A 22 0.45 12.89 26.55
C TRP A 22 0.57 14.32 26.02
N ARG A 23 -0.40 15.22 26.28
CA ARG A 23 -0.39 16.59 25.73
C ARG A 23 0.91 17.34 26.02
N SER A 24 1.42 17.23 27.25
CA SER A 24 2.66 17.90 27.70
C SER A 24 3.93 17.06 27.51
N VAL A 25 3.81 15.79 27.11
CA VAL A 25 4.98 14.90 26.99
C VAL A 25 5.71 15.17 25.67
N HIS A 26 7.02 15.40 25.80
CA HIS A 26 7.91 15.65 24.67
C HIS A 26 8.84 14.45 24.40
N LEU A 27 9.10 14.13 23.13
CA LEU A 27 10.01 13.03 22.73
C LEU A 27 11.42 13.17 23.34
N ARG A 28 12.03 14.36 23.31
CA ARG A 28 13.28 14.67 24.03
C ARG A 28 13.27 14.16 25.48
N ASP A 29 12.23 14.48 26.25
CA ASP A 29 12.13 14.06 27.65
C ASP A 29 12.01 12.54 27.80
N LEU A 30 11.30 11.87 26.88
CA LEU A 30 11.21 10.42 26.88
C LEU A 30 12.58 9.76 26.67
N PHE A 31 13.37 10.26 25.71
CA PHE A 31 14.71 9.73 25.45
C PHE A 31 15.70 10.09 26.55
N ALA A 32 15.57 11.26 27.17
CA ALA A 32 16.42 11.66 28.29
C ALA A 32 16.16 10.81 29.55
N ASN A 33 14.90 10.45 29.81
CA ASN A 33 14.50 9.70 31.00
C ASN A 33 14.54 8.16 30.83
N ASP A 34 14.57 7.66 29.59
CA ASP A 34 14.66 6.24 29.27
C ASP A 34 15.77 5.99 28.23
N VAL A 35 16.99 5.76 28.74
CA VAL A 35 18.17 5.48 27.91
C VAL A 35 18.05 4.19 27.10
N ALA A 36 17.15 3.28 27.48
CA ALA A 36 16.91 2.02 26.78
C ALA A 36 15.81 2.14 25.71
N ARG A 37 15.13 3.28 25.60
CA ARG A 37 14.00 3.49 24.70
C ARG A 37 14.32 3.14 23.25
N SER A 38 15.49 3.53 22.76
CA SER A 38 15.94 3.27 21.39
C SER A 38 16.09 1.78 21.08
N VAL A 39 16.17 0.92 22.10
CA VAL A 39 16.26 -0.54 21.97
C VAL A 39 14.92 -1.20 22.30
N GLN A 40 14.18 -0.68 23.28
CA GLN A 40 12.90 -1.24 23.73
C GLN A 40 11.78 -1.07 22.69
N PHE A 41 11.79 0.02 21.94
CA PHE A 41 10.75 0.33 20.94
C PHE A 41 11.22 -0.03 19.54
N ILE A 42 11.77 -1.24 19.43
CA ILE A 42 12.13 -1.91 18.18
C ILE A 42 11.34 -3.22 18.10
N ALA A 43 10.79 -3.50 16.93
CA ALA A 43 10.27 -4.81 16.57
C ALA A 43 10.99 -5.34 15.34
N GLU A 44 11.19 -6.65 15.29
CA GLU A 44 11.82 -7.33 14.16
C GLU A 44 10.77 -8.16 13.43
N GLY A 45 10.85 -8.15 12.11
CA GLY A 45 10.11 -9.04 11.22
C GLY A 45 11.06 -9.64 10.19
N PRO A 46 10.56 -10.48 9.28
CA PRO A 46 11.39 -11.08 8.24
C PRO A 46 12.13 -10.02 7.41
N GLY A 47 13.46 -9.96 7.52
CA GLY A 47 14.31 -9.03 6.79
C GLY A 47 14.06 -7.54 7.06
N LEU A 48 13.42 -7.21 8.19
CA LEU A 48 13.03 -5.85 8.56
C LEU A 48 13.30 -5.59 10.05
N ARG A 49 13.85 -4.41 10.32
CA ARG A 49 13.80 -3.79 11.66
C ARG A 49 12.85 -2.59 11.65
N TYR A 50 11.84 -2.61 12.52
CA TYR A 50 10.88 -1.52 12.72
C TYR A 50 11.23 -0.77 14.02
N ASP A 51 11.78 0.43 13.89
CA ASP A 51 12.05 1.33 15.02
C ASP A 51 10.91 2.35 15.12
N TYR A 52 10.18 2.28 16.23
CA TYR A 52 9.07 3.18 16.56
C TYR A 52 9.34 3.95 17.85
N SER A 53 10.61 4.05 18.26
CA SER A 53 11.04 4.78 19.46
C SER A 53 10.72 6.27 19.41
N ARG A 54 10.65 6.86 18.21
CA ARG A 54 10.31 8.26 17.96
C ARG A 54 8.80 8.51 17.87
N GLN A 55 7.96 7.55 18.22
CA GLN A 55 6.52 7.75 18.39
C GLN A 55 6.20 8.32 19.79
N ARG A 56 5.15 9.13 19.90
CA ARG A 56 4.68 9.72 21.17
C ARG A 56 3.85 8.70 21.97
N LEU A 57 4.51 7.65 22.43
CA LEU A 57 3.91 6.52 23.15
C LEU A 57 4.87 5.89 24.15
N GLY A 58 4.32 5.09 25.07
CA GLY A 58 5.09 4.31 26.05
C GLY A 58 4.46 2.95 26.31
N ALA A 59 5.02 2.18 27.24
CA ALA A 59 4.58 0.80 27.53
C ALA A 59 3.10 0.70 27.92
N MET A 60 2.57 1.68 28.66
CA MET A 60 1.13 1.71 28.98
C MET A 60 0.27 1.95 27.73
N THR A 61 0.68 2.85 26.83
CA THR A 61 -0.02 3.11 25.57
C THR A 61 -0.11 1.83 24.74
N LEU A 62 1.01 1.11 24.58
CA LEU A 62 1.04 -0.15 23.83
C LEU A 62 0.13 -1.22 24.43
N ARG A 63 0.12 -1.37 25.76
CA ARG A 63 -0.78 -2.32 26.44
C ARG A 63 -2.26 -1.98 26.21
N LEU A 64 -2.63 -0.71 26.32
CA LEU A 64 -4.00 -0.27 26.08
C LEU A 64 -4.42 -0.46 24.61
N LEU A 65 -3.52 -0.20 23.66
CA LEU A 65 -3.76 -0.46 22.24
C LEU A 65 -3.91 -1.96 21.94
N ALA A 66 -3.09 -2.81 22.56
CA ALA A 66 -3.22 -4.26 22.44
C ALA A 66 -4.55 -4.77 23.04
N HIS A 67 -4.96 -4.23 24.19
CA HIS A 67 -6.27 -4.52 24.77
C HIS A 67 -7.42 -4.07 23.86
N LEU A 68 -7.29 -2.90 23.22
CA LEU A 68 -8.27 -2.49 22.20
C LEU A 68 -8.34 -3.52 21.08
N ALA A 69 -7.21 -3.95 20.51
CA ALA A 69 -7.21 -5.00 19.48
C ALA A 69 -7.91 -6.29 19.92
N GLN A 70 -7.71 -6.71 21.16
CA GLN A 70 -8.39 -7.87 21.75
C GLN A 70 -9.90 -7.64 21.91
N GLU A 71 -10.32 -6.49 22.47
CA GLU A 71 -11.74 -6.12 22.60
C GLU A 71 -12.44 -5.96 21.24
N ARG A 72 -11.67 -5.74 20.15
CA ARG A 72 -12.13 -5.71 18.76
C ARG A 72 -12.17 -7.09 18.08
N GLY A 73 -11.78 -8.16 18.78
CA GLY A 73 -11.75 -9.51 18.23
C GLY A 73 -10.73 -9.69 17.11
N PHE A 74 -9.56 -9.05 17.22
CA PHE A 74 -8.55 -9.05 16.17
C PHE A 74 -8.13 -10.45 15.72
N TYR A 75 -7.95 -11.39 16.66
CA TYR A 75 -7.52 -12.74 16.33
C TYR A 75 -8.55 -13.45 15.44
N GLU A 76 -9.84 -13.37 15.77
CA GLU A 76 -10.91 -13.98 14.98
C GLU A 76 -10.99 -13.39 13.57
N TRP A 77 -10.81 -12.07 13.45
CA TRP A 77 -10.76 -11.40 12.16
C TRP A 77 -9.55 -11.81 11.33
N ARG A 78 -8.36 -11.88 11.95
CA ARG A 78 -7.13 -12.32 11.29
C ARG A 78 -7.27 -13.74 10.74
N GLU A 79 -7.75 -14.67 11.57
CA GLU A 79 -7.98 -16.05 11.12
C GLU A 79 -9.03 -16.10 10.00
N ALA A 80 -10.05 -15.24 10.03
CA ALA A 80 -11.04 -15.15 8.97
C ALA A 80 -10.46 -14.66 7.63
N LEU A 81 -9.57 -13.65 7.65
CA LEU A 81 -8.84 -13.19 6.47
C LEU A 81 -7.99 -14.30 5.88
N LEU A 82 -7.16 -14.94 6.71
CA LEU A 82 -6.20 -15.96 6.27
C LEU A 82 -6.89 -17.24 5.79
N ALA A 83 -8.05 -17.58 6.35
CA ALA A 83 -8.85 -18.73 5.94
C ALA A 83 -9.77 -18.44 4.73
N GLY A 84 -9.70 -17.25 4.13
CA GLY A 84 -10.53 -16.91 2.97
C GLY A 84 -12.02 -16.82 3.27
N LYS A 85 -12.40 -16.47 4.51
CA LYS A 85 -13.82 -16.25 4.85
C LYS A 85 -14.35 -15.01 4.17
N ARG A 86 -15.68 -14.95 4.05
CA ARG A 86 -16.42 -13.83 3.44
C ARG A 86 -16.45 -12.61 4.35
N ILE A 87 -15.32 -11.91 4.44
CA ILE A 87 -15.13 -10.73 5.31
C ILE A 87 -15.43 -9.40 4.60
N ASN A 88 -15.59 -9.44 3.27
CA ASN A 88 -16.16 -8.35 2.48
C ASN A 88 -17.68 -8.56 2.46
N ASP A 89 -18.34 -8.05 3.49
CA ASP A 89 -19.76 -8.26 3.79
C ASP A 89 -20.69 -7.58 2.77
N THR A 90 -20.39 -6.33 2.39
CA THR A 90 -21.25 -5.57 1.46
C THR A 90 -21.28 -6.13 0.03
N GLU A 91 -20.29 -6.93 -0.35
CA GLU A 91 -20.23 -7.62 -1.65
C GLU A 91 -20.38 -9.14 -1.53
N ASP A 92 -20.56 -9.68 -0.33
CA ASP A 92 -20.61 -11.13 -0.04
C ASP A 92 -19.43 -11.91 -0.66
N ARG A 93 -18.20 -11.47 -0.36
CA ARG A 93 -16.96 -12.04 -0.93
C ARG A 93 -15.89 -12.31 0.11
N ALA A 94 -15.01 -13.26 -0.20
CA ALA A 94 -13.73 -13.37 0.47
C ALA A 94 -12.81 -12.20 0.11
N ALA A 95 -11.79 -11.95 0.93
CA ALA A 95 -10.74 -10.97 0.68
C ALA A 95 -9.35 -11.61 0.75
N TRP A 96 -9.11 -12.59 -0.11
CA TRP A 96 -8.09 -13.63 0.12
C TRP A 96 -6.79 -13.44 -0.67
N HIS A 97 -6.28 -12.21 -0.71
CA HIS A 97 -5.05 -11.89 -1.47
C HIS A 97 -3.81 -12.63 -0.97
N THR A 98 -3.77 -13.06 0.30
CA THR A 98 -2.69 -13.91 0.84
C THR A 98 -2.62 -15.27 0.16
N ALA A 99 -3.73 -15.80 -0.36
CA ALA A 99 -3.76 -17.05 -1.12
C ALA A 99 -2.98 -16.97 -2.44
N LEU A 100 -2.79 -15.77 -2.99
CA LEU A 100 -2.04 -15.56 -4.25
C LEU A 100 -0.54 -15.83 -4.11
N ARG A 101 -0.05 -15.86 -2.87
CA ARG A 101 1.38 -15.97 -2.52
C ARG A 101 1.66 -17.07 -1.49
N ALA A 102 0.62 -17.77 -1.02
CA ALA A 102 0.75 -18.89 -0.11
C ALA A 102 1.60 -20.03 -0.69
N ALA A 103 2.29 -20.77 0.16
CA ALA A 103 3.04 -21.95 -0.26
C ALA A 103 2.10 -23.03 -0.85
N ASP A 104 0.93 -23.24 -0.22
CA ASP A 104 -0.16 -24.06 -0.74
C ASP A 104 -1.29 -23.18 -1.29
N ALA A 105 -0.96 -22.39 -2.32
CA ALA A 105 -1.94 -21.56 -3.02
C ALA A 105 -3.01 -22.43 -3.74
N PRO A 106 -4.26 -21.99 -3.89
CA PRO A 106 -5.28 -22.72 -4.65
C PRO A 106 -4.81 -23.14 -6.05
N ALA A 107 -5.33 -24.26 -6.58
CA ALA A 107 -4.89 -24.81 -7.86
C ALA A 107 -4.96 -23.78 -9.01
N GLU A 108 -6.06 -23.04 -9.09
CA GLU A 108 -6.26 -21.96 -10.08
C GLU A 108 -5.18 -20.87 -10.02
N VAL A 109 -4.68 -20.54 -8.82
CA VAL A 109 -3.59 -19.59 -8.63
C VAL A 109 -2.29 -20.16 -9.16
N ARG A 110 -1.95 -21.40 -8.76
CA ARG A 110 -0.71 -22.08 -9.19
C ARG A 110 -0.66 -22.28 -10.70
N GLU A 111 -1.77 -22.67 -11.31
CA GLU A 111 -1.90 -22.83 -12.76
C GLU A 111 -1.72 -21.49 -13.48
N THR A 112 -2.36 -20.43 -12.99
CA THR A 112 -2.24 -19.08 -13.57
C THR A 112 -0.81 -18.56 -13.47
N LEU A 113 -0.17 -18.65 -12.29
CA LEU A 113 1.22 -18.25 -12.11
C LEU A 113 2.17 -19.07 -12.99
N SER A 114 1.95 -20.38 -13.11
CA SER A 114 2.74 -21.24 -14.00
C SER A 114 2.59 -20.83 -15.46
N ARG A 115 1.36 -20.52 -15.91
CA ARG A 115 1.11 -20.01 -17.26
C ARG A 115 1.82 -18.68 -17.49
N MET A 116 1.75 -17.75 -16.53
CA MET A 116 2.48 -16.48 -16.60
C MET A 116 3.99 -16.69 -16.71
N LYS A 117 4.58 -17.58 -15.89
CA LYS A 117 6.02 -17.90 -15.95
C LYS A 117 6.44 -18.38 -17.34
N VAL A 118 5.65 -19.27 -17.96
CA VAL A 118 5.91 -19.77 -19.32
C VAL A 118 5.86 -18.64 -20.34
N LEU A 119 4.77 -17.87 -20.35
CA LEU A 119 4.57 -16.75 -21.28
C LEU A 119 5.68 -15.71 -21.15
N VAL A 120 6.01 -15.28 -19.93
CA VAL A 120 7.05 -14.29 -19.70
C VAL A 120 8.43 -14.80 -20.12
N SER A 121 8.73 -16.08 -19.88
CA SER A 121 9.98 -16.69 -20.33
C SER A 121 10.09 -16.66 -21.85
N GLU A 122 9.01 -16.97 -22.57
CA GLU A 122 8.95 -16.88 -24.03
C GLU A 122 9.14 -15.43 -24.52
N LEU A 123 8.41 -14.48 -23.92
CA LEU A 123 8.49 -13.06 -24.28
C LEU A 123 9.91 -12.50 -24.11
N ARG A 124 10.58 -12.84 -23.01
CA ARG A 124 11.93 -12.37 -22.69
C ARG A 124 13.02 -13.02 -23.56
N ASN A 125 12.81 -14.26 -24.01
CA ASN A 125 13.80 -15.02 -24.79
C ASN A 125 13.67 -14.83 -26.31
N GLN A 126 12.45 -14.80 -26.85
CA GLN A 126 12.23 -14.82 -28.31
C GLN A 126 12.47 -13.47 -28.99
N LYS A 127 12.61 -12.37 -28.24
CA LYS A 127 12.82 -10.98 -28.72
C LYS A 127 11.84 -10.48 -29.79
N ARG A 128 10.73 -11.21 -30.04
CA ARG A 128 9.64 -10.80 -30.95
C ARG A 128 9.04 -9.48 -30.48
N PHE A 129 8.73 -9.41 -29.19
CA PHE A 129 8.24 -8.20 -28.55
C PHE A 129 9.39 -7.48 -27.86
N ARG A 130 9.56 -6.20 -28.18
CA ARG A 130 10.52 -5.32 -27.49
C ARG A 130 9.85 -4.53 -26.39
N ARG A 131 8.56 -4.23 -26.56
CA ARG A 131 7.76 -3.44 -25.63
C ARG A 131 6.52 -4.19 -25.18
N VAL A 132 6.23 -4.08 -23.89
CA VAL A 132 4.94 -4.46 -23.29
C VAL A 132 4.28 -3.18 -22.78
N VAL A 133 3.03 -2.93 -23.16
CA VAL A 133 2.25 -1.78 -22.67
C VAL A 133 1.07 -2.29 -21.86
N ASN A 134 1.09 -2.05 -20.55
CA ASN A 134 -0.04 -2.33 -19.66
C ASN A 134 -1.09 -1.23 -19.77
N LEU A 135 -2.32 -1.62 -20.08
CA LEU A 135 -3.50 -0.76 -20.16
C LEU A 135 -4.43 -1.15 -19.02
N GLY A 136 -4.43 -0.33 -17.95
CA GLY A 136 -5.17 -0.61 -16.72
C GLY A 136 -5.22 0.65 -15.87
N THR A 137 -6.15 0.75 -14.92
CA THR A 137 -6.24 1.89 -14.01
C THR A 137 -6.43 1.43 -12.56
N GLY A 138 -6.10 2.30 -11.61
CA GLY A 138 -6.12 1.99 -10.18
C GLY A 138 -5.27 0.76 -9.86
N GLY A 139 -5.88 -0.29 -9.31
CA GLY A 139 -5.17 -1.49 -8.86
C GLY A 139 -4.54 -2.31 -9.99
N SER A 140 -5.05 -2.15 -11.22
CA SER A 140 -4.50 -2.77 -12.43
C SER A 140 -3.33 -1.98 -13.04
N ASP A 141 -2.91 -0.89 -12.41
CA ASP A 141 -1.77 -0.06 -12.83
C ASP A 141 -0.78 0.18 -11.69
N LEU A 142 -1.23 0.74 -10.57
CA LEU A 142 -0.34 1.29 -9.52
C LEU A 142 0.63 0.25 -8.96
N GLY A 143 0.14 -0.96 -8.65
CA GLY A 143 0.98 -2.06 -8.16
C GLY A 143 1.98 -2.55 -9.21
N PRO A 144 1.51 -3.01 -10.40
CA PRO A 144 2.40 -3.46 -11.47
C PRO A 144 3.42 -2.40 -11.90
N ARG A 145 3.02 -1.13 -11.96
CA ARG A 145 3.89 0.01 -12.29
C ARG A 145 4.94 0.23 -11.22
N LEU A 146 4.58 0.21 -9.93
CA LEU A 146 5.54 0.30 -8.83
C LEU A 146 6.61 -0.78 -8.94
N VAL A 147 6.21 -2.04 -9.13
CA VAL A 147 7.16 -3.17 -9.17
C VAL A 147 8.07 -3.08 -10.39
N ALA A 148 7.51 -2.80 -11.57
CA ALA A 148 8.30 -2.66 -12.81
C ALA A 148 9.27 -1.50 -12.75
N ASP A 149 8.86 -0.37 -12.17
CA ASP A 149 9.70 0.82 -12.02
C ASP A 149 10.83 0.63 -11.00
N ALA A 150 10.52 -0.04 -9.89
CA ALA A 150 11.47 -0.26 -8.82
C ALA A 150 12.56 -1.29 -9.15
N LEU A 151 12.21 -2.33 -9.93
CA LEU A 151 13.01 -3.55 -10.07
C LEU A 151 13.23 -4.00 -11.52
N GLY A 152 12.71 -3.26 -12.50
CA GLY A 152 12.82 -3.64 -13.91
C GLY A 152 14.27 -3.75 -14.37
N ASP A 153 14.60 -4.85 -15.06
CA ASP A 153 15.98 -5.14 -15.49
C ASP A 153 16.32 -4.66 -16.91
N GLY A 154 15.37 -3.99 -17.57
CA GLY A 154 15.53 -3.42 -18.90
C GLY A 154 15.56 -4.45 -20.04
N ARG A 155 15.39 -5.77 -19.77
CA ARG A 155 15.35 -6.77 -20.86
C ARG A 155 14.10 -6.64 -21.73
N LEU A 156 12.98 -6.20 -21.15
CA LEU A 156 11.77 -5.78 -21.85
C LEU A 156 11.46 -4.33 -21.47
N ASP A 157 11.11 -3.52 -22.46
CA ASP A 157 10.61 -2.16 -22.22
C ASP A 157 9.15 -2.26 -21.77
N VAL A 158 8.90 -2.15 -20.47
CA VAL A 158 7.54 -2.22 -19.91
C VAL A 158 7.03 -0.81 -19.64
N ARG A 159 5.92 -0.46 -20.30
CA ARG A 159 5.25 0.85 -20.21
C ARG A 159 3.82 0.67 -19.73
N PHE A 160 3.22 1.77 -19.31
CA PHE A 160 1.91 1.77 -18.66
C PHE A 160 1.10 2.98 -19.12
N ALA A 161 -0.18 2.77 -19.39
CA ALA A 161 -1.15 3.83 -19.67
C ALA A 161 -2.45 3.55 -18.91
N ALA A 162 -2.82 4.50 -18.05
CA ALA A 162 -3.94 4.38 -17.12
C ALA A 162 -4.97 5.49 -17.29
N ASN A 163 -4.52 6.70 -17.61
CA ASN A 163 -5.39 7.85 -17.78
C ASN A 163 -6.14 7.75 -19.12
N VAL A 164 -7.38 8.25 -19.15
CA VAL A 164 -8.16 8.42 -20.39
C VAL A 164 -7.66 9.61 -21.22
N ASP A 165 -6.91 10.52 -20.61
CA ASP A 165 -6.13 11.52 -21.34
C ASP A 165 -5.16 10.81 -22.30
N ARG A 166 -5.35 11.08 -23.59
CA ARG A 166 -4.60 10.48 -24.71
C ARG A 166 -3.09 10.61 -24.54
N ARG A 167 -2.62 11.67 -23.87
CA ARG A 167 -1.20 11.91 -23.68
C ARG A 167 -0.51 10.79 -22.90
N ASP A 168 -1.22 10.10 -22.03
CA ASP A 168 -0.67 8.98 -21.26
C ASP A 168 -0.34 7.78 -22.16
N LEU A 169 -1.29 7.38 -23.01
CA LEU A 169 -1.05 6.35 -24.01
C LEU A 169 0.00 6.77 -25.05
N GLU A 170 -0.02 8.01 -25.52
CA GLU A 170 1.00 8.53 -26.46
C GLU A 170 2.41 8.40 -25.90
N ARG A 171 2.62 8.73 -24.61
CA ARG A 171 3.92 8.55 -23.93
C ARG A 171 4.30 7.08 -23.83
N ALA A 172 3.37 6.18 -23.53
CA ALA A 172 3.64 4.75 -23.48
C ALA A 172 4.01 4.18 -24.87
N LEU A 173 3.52 4.79 -25.94
CA LEU A 173 3.77 4.39 -27.33
C LEU A 173 4.97 5.10 -27.99
N GLU A 174 5.63 6.04 -27.32
CA GLU A 174 6.73 6.80 -27.90
C GLU A 174 7.88 5.89 -28.34
N GLY A 175 8.18 5.88 -29.64
CA GLY A 175 9.18 4.98 -30.25
C GLY A 175 8.76 3.52 -30.40
N ALA A 176 7.52 3.16 -30.05
CA ALA A 176 7.00 1.80 -30.23
C ALA A 176 6.77 1.47 -31.71
N GLN A 177 6.84 0.17 -32.04
CA GLN A 177 6.49 -0.35 -33.36
C GLN A 177 5.34 -1.36 -33.21
N PRO A 178 4.27 -1.28 -34.02
CA PRO A 178 3.09 -2.13 -33.85
C PRO A 178 3.38 -3.63 -33.82
N ASP A 179 4.27 -4.11 -34.69
CA ASP A 179 4.58 -5.55 -34.83
C ASP A 179 5.44 -6.12 -33.68
N SER A 180 6.05 -5.25 -32.86
CA SER A 180 6.91 -5.65 -31.74
C SER A 180 6.42 -5.11 -30.38
N THR A 181 5.15 -4.69 -30.32
CA THR A 181 4.50 -4.21 -29.09
C THR A 181 3.38 -5.17 -28.69
N LEU A 182 3.47 -5.68 -27.46
CA LEU A 182 2.39 -6.44 -26.82
C LEU A 182 1.60 -5.51 -25.90
N PHE A 183 0.27 -5.55 -26.00
CA PHE A 183 -0.61 -4.83 -25.09
C PHE A 183 -1.20 -5.81 -24.06
N VAL A 184 -1.22 -5.40 -22.79
CA VAL A 184 -1.87 -6.14 -21.71
C VAL A 184 -3.06 -5.32 -21.22
N VAL A 185 -4.27 -5.76 -21.53
CA VAL A 185 -5.51 -5.09 -21.13
C VAL A 185 -5.97 -5.65 -19.79
N ALA A 186 -5.73 -4.92 -18.72
CA ALA A 186 -6.02 -5.33 -17.34
C ALA A 186 -7.27 -4.63 -16.81
N SER A 187 -8.39 -5.38 -16.76
CA SER A 187 -9.66 -4.90 -16.22
C SER A 187 -10.52 -6.08 -15.78
N LYS A 188 -10.89 -6.10 -14.49
CA LYS A 188 -11.71 -7.19 -13.91
C LYS A 188 -13.01 -7.40 -14.68
N THR A 189 -13.74 -6.33 -14.98
CA THR A 189 -15.02 -6.39 -15.71
C THR A 189 -14.86 -6.38 -17.23
N PHE A 190 -13.68 -5.97 -17.73
CA PHE A 190 -13.41 -5.69 -19.13
C PHE A 190 -14.32 -4.61 -19.74
N THR A 191 -14.86 -3.74 -18.89
CA THR A 191 -15.76 -2.64 -19.27
C THR A 191 -15.35 -1.29 -18.70
N THR A 192 -14.22 -1.24 -17.97
CA THR A 192 -13.69 0.01 -17.40
C THR A 192 -13.46 1.02 -18.53
N GLN A 193 -14.11 2.18 -18.45
CA GLN A 193 -14.20 3.12 -19.56
C GLN A 193 -12.82 3.58 -20.03
N GLU A 194 -11.95 3.97 -19.09
CA GLU A 194 -10.61 4.47 -19.33
C GLU A 194 -9.73 3.38 -19.98
N THR A 195 -9.74 2.17 -19.41
CA THR A 195 -8.99 1.03 -19.94
C THR A 195 -9.42 0.65 -21.35
N MET A 196 -10.73 0.56 -21.60
CA MET A 196 -11.25 0.19 -22.92
C MET A 196 -11.04 1.29 -23.95
N ALA A 197 -11.13 2.57 -23.55
CA ALA A 197 -10.79 3.69 -24.43
C ALA A 197 -9.32 3.62 -24.89
N ASN A 198 -8.41 3.30 -23.98
CA ASN A 198 -6.99 3.09 -24.30
C ASN A 198 -6.76 1.84 -25.15
N ALA A 199 -7.43 0.73 -24.87
CA ALA A 199 -7.32 -0.50 -25.67
C ALA A 199 -7.79 -0.29 -27.12
N GLU A 200 -8.90 0.42 -27.31
CA GLU A 200 -9.40 0.78 -28.64
C GLU A 200 -8.49 1.81 -29.34
N ALA A 201 -7.88 2.73 -28.59
CA ALA A 201 -6.90 3.66 -29.14
C ALA A 201 -5.62 2.94 -29.60
N ALA A 202 -5.15 1.96 -28.83
CA ALA A 202 -4.01 1.11 -29.20
C ALA A 202 -4.29 0.30 -30.49
N LYS A 203 -5.51 -0.23 -30.65
CA LYS A 203 -5.94 -0.86 -31.92
C LYS A 203 -5.91 0.13 -33.09
N ARG A 204 -6.47 1.33 -32.92
CA ARG A 204 -6.44 2.37 -33.96
C ARG A 204 -5.02 2.82 -34.31
N TRP A 205 -4.11 2.80 -33.36
CA TRP A 205 -2.68 3.04 -33.58
C TRP A 205 -2.00 1.93 -34.39
N GLY A 206 -2.63 0.76 -34.53
CA GLY A 206 -2.14 -0.38 -35.31
C GLY A 206 -1.69 -1.56 -34.46
N GLY A 207 -1.91 -1.54 -33.14
CA GLY A 207 -1.60 -2.66 -32.25
C GLY A 207 -2.30 -3.94 -32.70
N LYS A 208 -1.55 -5.05 -32.74
CA LYS A 208 -2.03 -6.36 -33.24
C LYS A 208 -2.07 -7.45 -32.17
N HIS A 209 -1.38 -7.25 -31.06
CA HIS A 209 -1.14 -8.30 -30.06
C HIS A 209 -1.66 -7.86 -28.70
N PHE A 210 -2.63 -8.61 -28.19
CA PHE A 210 -3.37 -8.23 -26.98
C PHE A 210 -3.54 -9.42 -26.06
N PHE A 211 -2.99 -9.31 -24.86
CA PHE A 211 -3.33 -10.21 -23.75
C PHE A 211 -4.38 -9.51 -22.88
N ALA A 212 -5.29 -10.28 -22.30
CA ALA A 212 -6.30 -9.78 -21.38
C ALA A 212 -6.06 -10.35 -19.97
N VAL A 213 -6.19 -9.51 -18.96
CA VAL A 213 -6.27 -9.93 -17.54
C VAL A 213 -7.66 -9.57 -17.04
N THR A 214 -8.53 -10.55 -16.90
CA THR A 214 -9.95 -10.29 -16.64
C THR A 214 -10.72 -11.50 -16.08
N SER A 215 -11.88 -11.23 -15.47
CA SER A 215 -12.89 -12.25 -15.18
C SER A 215 -13.88 -12.45 -16.33
N ASN A 216 -13.94 -11.51 -17.29
CA ASN A 216 -14.90 -11.51 -18.38
C ASN A 216 -14.32 -12.10 -19.68
N VAL A 217 -14.22 -13.43 -19.71
CA VAL A 217 -13.62 -14.19 -20.82
C VAL A 217 -14.34 -13.93 -22.14
N GLU A 218 -15.67 -13.82 -22.15
CA GLU A 218 -16.44 -13.58 -23.37
C GLU A 218 -16.12 -12.22 -23.99
N ALA A 219 -16.05 -11.16 -23.19
CA ALA A 219 -15.71 -9.83 -23.67
C ALA A 219 -14.27 -9.77 -24.20
N ALA A 220 -13.31 -10.42 -23.53
CA ALA A 220 -11.93 -10.50 -24.00
C ALA A 220 -11.79 -11.27 -25.32
N LYS A 221 -12.50 -12.39 -25.49
CA LYS A 221 -12.55 -13.12 -26.77
C LYS A 221 -13.17 -12.29 -27.88
N LYS A 222 -14.29 -11.60 -27.61
CA LYS A 222 -14.94 -10.71 -28.57
C LYS A 222 -14.04 -9.53 -28.96
N PHE A 223 -13.23 -9.04 -28.03
CA PHE A 223 -12.21 -8.03 -28.31
C PHE A 223 -11.07 -8.57 -29.18
N GLY A 224 -10.85 -9.89 -29.22
CA GLY A 224 -9.76 -10.52 -29.98
C GLY A 224 -8.45 -10.59 -29.20
N ALA A 225 -8.53 -10.86 -27.89
CA ALA A 225 -7.33 -11.14 -27.10
C ALA A 225 -6.71 -12.49 -27.53
N ASP A 226 -5.39 -12.51 -27.73
CA ASP A 226 -4.59 -13.69 -28.07
C ASP A 226 -4.43 -14.64 -26.88
N GLU A 227 -4.46 -14.09 -25.66
CA GLU A 227 -4.32 -14.82 -24.40
C GLU A 227 -5.19 -14.16 -23.32
N ILE A 228 -5.73 -14.97 -22.41
CA ILE A 228 -6.60 -14.53 -21.33
C ILE A 228 -6.12 -15.13 -20.00
N LEU A 229 -5.64 -14.28 -19.11
CA LEU A 229 -5.28 -14.63 -17.75
C LEU A 229 -6.45 -14.28 -16.80
N PRO A 230 -6.85 -15.20 -15.91
CA PRO A 230 -8.04 -15.01 -15.09
C PRO A 230 -7.80 -14.00 -13.96
N MET A 231 -8.89 -13.38 -13.50
CA MET A 231 -8.93 -12.55 -12.31
C MET A 231 -10.13 -12.99 -11.46
N TRP A 232 -9.91 -13.29 -10.18
CA TRP A 232 -10.97 -13.81 -9.30
C TRP A 232 -11.71 -12.70 -8.55
N ASP A 233 -12.94 -13.00 -8.12
CA ASP A 233 -13.81 -12.03 -7.44
C ASP A 233 -13.29 -11.64 -6.05
N TRP A 234 -12.67 -12.59 -5.33
CA TRP A 234 -12.04 -12.42 -4.02
C TRP A 234 -10.71 -11.67 -4.04
N VAL A 235 -10.20 -11.34 -5.23
CA VAL A 235 -9.05 -10.44 -5.40
C VAL A 235 -9.55 -9.01 -5.58
N GLY A 236 -9.34 -8.19 -4.54
CA GLY A 236 -9.56 -6.75 -4.59
C GLY A 236 -8.52 -6.06 -5.47
N GLY A 237 -8.92 -5.03 -6.24
CA GLY A 237 -8.04 -4.37 -7.20
C GLY A 237 -6.73 -3.85 -6.58
N ARG A 238 -6.83 -3.11 -5.47
CA ARG A 238 -5.67 -2.57 -4.73
C ARG A 238 -4.80 -3.62 -4.02
N PHE A 239 -5.24 -4.88 -4.02
CA PHE A 239 -4.51 -6.05 -3.51
C PHE A 239 -4.14 -7.05 -4.63
N SER A 240 -4.20 -6.63 -5.91
CA SER A 240 -4.17 -7.57 -7.04
C SER A 240 -2.79 -7.80 -7.67
N VAL A 241 -1.76 -7.05 -7.30
CA VAL A 241 -0.41 -7.12 -7.91
C VAL A 241 0.20 -8.52 -7.85
N TRP A 242 -0.23 -9.34 -6.90
CA TRP A 242 0.21 -10.74 -6.70
C TRP A 242 -0.41 -11.73 -7.69
N SER A 243 -1.47 -11.34 -8.38
CA SER A 243 -2.24 -12.17 -9.32
C SER A 243 -1.76 -11.98 -10.77
N ALA A 244 -2.58 -12.42 -11.74
CA ALA A 244 -2.41 -12.08 -13.15
C ALA A 244 -2.35 -10.57 -13.43
N ALA A 245 -2.90 -9.71 -12.55
CA ALA A 245 -2.72 -8.27 -12.70
C ALA A 245 -1.24 -7.84 -12.59
N GLY A 246 -0.40 -8.64 -11.92
CA GLY A 246 1.06 -8.49 -11.87
C GLY A 246 1.79 -8.95 -13.13
N PHE A 247 1.12 -9.39 -14.21
CA PHE A 247 1.78 -9.90 -15.41
C PHE A 247 2.78 -8.91 -16.02
N ALA A 248 2.42 -7.63 -16.12
CA ALA A 248 3.34 -6.61 -16.62
C ALA A 248 4.57 -6.42 -15.71
N ALA A 249 4.41 -6.56 -14.39
CA ALA A 249 5.53 -6.55 -13.46
C ALA A 249 6.44 -7.77 -13.66
N MET A 250 5.87 -8.97 -13.82
CA MET A 250 6.64 -10.18 -14.13
C MET A 250 7.39 -10.06 -15.46
N CYS A 251 6.81 -9.41 -16.48
CA CYS A 251 7.54 -9.09 -17.71
C CYS A 251 8.79 -8.24 -17.43
N ALA A 252 8.69 -7.23 -16.55
CA ALA A 252 9.75 -6.30 -16.23
C ALA A 252 10.89 -6.93 -15.41
N ILE A 253 10.56 -7.77 -14.42
CA ILE A 253 11.53 -8.29 -13.43
C ILE A 253 11.89 -9.77 -13.67
N GLY A 254 11.19 -10.44 -14.57
CA GLY A 254 11.33 -11.87 -14.86
C GLY A 254 10.58 -12.80 -13.90
N PRO A 255 10.46 -14.09 -14.26
CA PRO A 255 9.75 -15.09 -13.45
C PRO A 255 10.35 -15.27 -12.05
N ASP A 256 11.68 -15.39 -11.95
CA ASP A 256 12.38 -15.62 -10.68
C ASP A 256 12.24 -14.42 -9.74
N GLY A 257 12.40 -13.20 -10.27
CA GLY A 257 12.19 -11.97 -9.51
C GLY A 257 10.75 -11.85 -9.00
N PHE A 258 9.76 -12.26 -9.80
CA PHE A 258 8.36 -12.26 -9.35
C PHE A 258 8.09 -13.34 -8.31
N GLU A 259 8.71 -14.52 -8.42
CA GLU A 259 8.63 -15.56 -7.39
C GLU A 259 9.24 -15.12 -6.05
N ASP A 260 10.37 -14.43 -6.07
CA ASP A 260 10.97 -13.83 -4.87
C ASP A 260 10.07 -12.74 -4.27
N PHE A 261 9.44 -11.92 -5.13
CA PHE A 261 8.46 -10.91 -4.72
C PHE A 261 7.27 -11.53 -3.98
N LEU A 262 6.68 -12.61 -4.52
CA LEU A 262 5.64 -13.37 -3.82
C LEU A 262 6.16 -13.99 -2.52
N GLY A 263 7.37 -14.54 -2.55
CA GLY A 263 8.01 -15.16 -1.39
C GLY A 263 8.20 -14.19 -0.22
N GLY A 264 8.57 -12.94 -0.48
CA GLY A 264 8.71 -11.94 0.57
C GLY A 264 7.38 -11.53 1.20
N ALA A 265 6.35 -11.38 0.38
CA ALA A 265 5.02 -11.09 0.88
C ALA A 265 4.47 -12.27 1.72
N ARG A 266 4.76 -13.51 1.34
CA ARG A 266 4.47 -14.71 2.13
C ARG A 266 5.20 -14.72 3.48
N ASP A 267 6.49 -14.36 3.53
CA ASP A 267 7.22 -14.27 4.81
C ASP A 267 6.48 -13.33 5.79
N THR A 268 5.92 -12.23 5.26
CA THR A 268 5.18 -11.26 6.06
C THR A 268 3.80 -11.78 6.48
N ASP A 269 3.11 -12.54 5.62
CA ASP A 269 1.85 -13.22 5.97
C ASP A 269 2.06 -14.21 7.12
N GLU A 270 3.15 -14.99 7.08
CA GLU A 270 3.52 -15.96 8.12
C GLU A 270 3.84 -15.25 9.44
N HIS A 271 4.59 -14.15 9.39
CA HIS A 271 4.85 -13.30 10.56
C HIS A 271 3.55 -12.72 11.13
N PHE A 272 2.66 -12.19 10.28
CA PHE A 272 1.38 -11.64 10.69
C PHE A 272 0.48 -12.69 11.36
N ALA A 273 0.48 -13.91 10.85
CA ALA A 273 -0.27 -15.04 11.40
C ALA A 273 0.29 -15.52 12.75
N ALA A 274 1.62 -15.61 12.89
CA ALA A 274 2.25 -16.28 14.02
C ALA A 274 2.66 -15.35 15.16
N ALA A 275 3.11 -14.12 14.87
CA ALA A 275 3.71 -13.26 15.88
C ALA A 275 2.66 -12.75 16.90
N PRO A 276 3.02 -12.70 18.21
CA PRO A 276 2.16 -12.08 19.22
C PRO A 276 2.03 -10.58 18.99
N LEU A 277 0.92 -9.96 19.40
CA LEU A 277 0.56 -8.57 19.05
C LEU A 277 1.69 -7.57 19.31
N GLU A 278 2.36 -7.71 20.45
CA GLU A 278 3.43 -6.83 20.90
C GLU A 278 4.74 -6.95 20.09
N LYS A 279 4.88 -7.98 19.24
CA LYS A 279 6.00 -8.17 18.30
C LYS A 279 5.56 -8.17 16.84
N ASN A 280 4.26 -8.14 16.58
CA ASN A 280 3.70 -8.25 15.25
C ASN A 280 3.78 -6.89 14.54
N VAL A 281 4.85 -6.68 13.78
CA VAL A 281 5.17 -5.41 13.09
C VAL A 281 3.97 -4.73 12.41
N PRO A 282 3.22 -5.37 11.48
CA PRO A 282 2.08 -4.69 10.84
C PRO A 282 0.95 -4.33 11.81
N VAL A 283 0.76 -5.12 12.88
CA VAL A 283 -0.19 -4.78 13.95
C VAL A 283 0.29 -3.58 14.76
N LEU A 284 1.57 -3.53 15.12
CA LEU A 284 2.15 -2.36 15.80
C LEU A 284 2.00 -1.10 14.94
N MET A 285 2.32 -1.19 13.65
CA MET A 285 2.12 -0.09 12.69
C MET A 285 0.66 0.39 12.68
N ALA A 286 -0.29 -0.54 12.65
CA ALA A 286 -1.71 -0.22 12.65
C ALA A 286 -2.16 0.47 13.94
N LEU A 287 -1.79 -0.08 15.09
CA LEU A 287 -2.16 0.43 16.41
C LEU A 287 -1.54 1.81 16.69
N ILE A 288 -0.30 2.03 16.25
CA ILE A 288 0.37 3.33 16.32
C ILE A 288 -0.34 4.34 15.40
N GLY A 289 -0.78 3.90 14.22
CA GLY A 289 -1.63 4.71 13.34
C GLY A 289 -2.95 5.13 14.02
N VAL A 290 -3.67 4.18 14.62
CA VAL A 290 -4.90 4.46 15.40
C VAL A 290 -4.60 5.43 16.56
N TRP A 291 -3.50 5.23 17.28
CA TRP A 291 -3.06 6.14 18.34
C TRP A 291 -2.90 7.58 17.83
N ASN A 292 -2.14 7.75 16.76
CA ASN A 292 -1.87 9.06 16.19
C ASN A 292 -3.15 9.71 15.65
N THR A 293 -3.99 8.96 14.93
CA THR A 293 -5.20 9.50 14.29
C THR A 293 -6.32 9.78 15.28
N ASN A 294 -6.69 8.80 16.11
CA ASN A 294 -7.89 8.89 16.94
C ASN A 294 -7.67 9.59 18.27
N PHE A 295 -6.44 9.56 18.80
CA PHE A 295 -6.15 10.07 20.14
C PHE A 295 -5.22 11.29 20.13
N LEU A 296 -4.25 11.34 19.22
CA LEU A 296 -3.40 12.53 19.06
C LEU A 296 -3.86 13.49 17.94
N GLY A 297 -4.94 13.15 17.23
CA GLY A 297 -5.60 14.03 16.26
C GLY A 297 -4.85 14.22 14.94
N ALA A 298 -3.94 13.33 14.58
CA ALA A 298 -3.21 13.40 13.31
C ALA A 298 -4.14 13.06 12.12
N ALA A 299 -4.46 14.07 11.32
CA ALA A 299 -5.35 13.93 10.15
C ALA A 299 -4.63 13.40 8.89
N THR A 300 -3.30 13.40 8.86
CA THR A 300 -2.52 12.95 7.71
C THR A 300 -1.35 12.07 8.15
N HIS A 301 -0.84 11.24 7.24
CA HIS A 301 0.31 10.35 7.46
C HIS A 301 1.25 10.42 6.26
N ALA A 302 2.54 10.63 6.50
CA ALA A 302 3.53 10.74 5.44
C ALA A 302 4.34 9.44 5.30
N VAL A 303 4.51 8.92 4.08
CA VAL A 303 5.42 7.81 3.78
C VAL A 303 6.58 8.31 2.93
N LEU A 304 7.78 8.18 3.46
CA LEU A 304 9.00 8.80 2.93
C LEU A 304 10.05 7.72 2.63
N PRO A 305 9.99 7.07 1.47
CA PRO A 305 11.00 6.10 1.09
C PRO A 305 12.30 6.79 0.69
N TYR A 306 13.41 6.46 1.35
CA TYR A 306 14.73 6.94 0.99
C TYR A 306 15.33 6.04 -0.10
N SER A 307 14.68 6.09 -1.26
CA SER A 307 15.04 5.37 -2.48
C SER A 307 14.28 5.95 -3.66
N ASN A 308 14.99 6.34 -4.72
CA ASN A 308 14.36 6.81 -5.95
C ASN A 308 13.55 5.71 -6.64
N ALA A 309 13.99 4.45 -6.54
CA ALA A 309 13.27 3.29 -7.08
C ALA A 309 11.88 3.10 -6.44
N LEU A 310 11.66 3.63 -5.23
CA LEU A 310 10.36 3.59 -4.55
C LEU A 310 9.57 4.90 -4.64
N ARG A 311 9.88 5.80 -5.58
CA ARG A 311 9.14 7.07 -5.74
C ARG A 311 7.63 6.90 -6.01
N LEU A 312 7.21 5.74 -6.54
CA LEU A 312 5.79 5.42 -6.77
C LEU A 312 5.11 4.77 -5.56
N LEU A 313 5.86 4.40 -4.53
CA LEU A 313 5.31 3.72 -3.36
C LEU A 313 4.24 4.58 -2.65
N PRO A 314 4.41 5.89 -2.41
CA PRO A 314 3.36 6.70 -1.80
C PRO A 314 2.06 6.67 -2.61
N ALA A 315 2.12 6.76 -3.94
CA ALA A 315 0.94 6.72 -4.81
C ALA A 315 0.23 5.35 -4.78
N TYR A 316 1.00 4.26 -4.72
CA TYR A 316 0.44 2.92 -4.52
C TYR A 316 -0.26 2.80 -3.15
N LEU A 317 0.41 3.25 -2.08
CA LEU A 317 -0.13 3.19 -0.71
C LEU A 317 -1.34 4.11 -0.50
N GLN A 318 -1.44 5.21 -1.24
CA GLN A 318 -2.64 6.05 -1.25
C GLN A 318 -3.87 5.25 -1.64
N GLN A 319 -3.80 4.49 -2.73
CA GLN A 319 -4.92 3.63 -3.09
C GLN A 319 -5.13 2.53 -2.04
N LEU A 320 -4.06 1.85 -1.62
CA LEU A 320 -4.15 0.75 -0.67
C LEU A 320 -4.84 1.16 0.64
N GLU A 321 -4.43 2.27 1.26
CA GLU A 321 -4.93 2.70 2.58
C GLU A 321 -6.21 3.54 2.47
N MET A 322 -6.24 4.55 1.59
CA MET A 322 -7.35 5.50 1.55
C MET A 322 -8.61 4.91 0.91
N GLU A 323 -8.47 4.10 -0.16
CA GLU A 323 -9.62 3.44 -0.77
C GLU A 323 -10.17 2.30 0.12
N SER A 324 -9.29 1.65 0.90
CA SER A 324 -9.70 0.63 1.87
C SER A 324 -10.42 1.22 3.08
N ASN A 325 -9.79 2.17 3.76
CA ASN A 325 -10.19 2.61 5.10
C ASN A 325 -10.75 4.04 5.15
N GLY A 326 -10.84 4.74 4.01
CA GLY A 326 -11.57 6.01 3.87
C GLY A 326 -13.08 5.80 3.87
N LYS A 327 -13.62 5.29 4.98
CA LYS A 327 -15.02 4.87 5.11
C LYS A 327 -15.72 5.69 6.19
N ARG A 328 -17.03 5.83 6.03
CA ARG A 328 -17.89 6.57 6.98
C ARG A 328 -19.04 5.73 7.56
N VAL A 329 -19.11 4.46 7.18
CA VAL A 329 -20.12 3.50 7.61
C VAL A 329 -19.41 2.27 8.13
N ASP A 330 -19.85 1.79 9.29
CA ASP A 330 -19.32 0.58 9.93
C ASP A 330 -19.98 -0.69 9.38
N ARG A 331 -19.58 -1.85 9.91
CA ARG A 331 -20.10 -3.16 9.51
C ARG A 331 -21.53 -3.45 9.97
N GLU A 332 -22.06 -2.65 10.89
CA GLU A 332 -23.47 -2.69 11.30
C GLU A 332 -24.33 -1.71 10.49
N HIS A 333 -23.75 -1.14 9.42
CA HIS A 333 -24.37 -0.16 8.53
C HIS A 333 -24.73 1.17 9.19
N GLY A 334 -24.13 1.48 10.34
CA GLY A 334 -24.24 2.75 11.04
C GLY A 334 -23.18 3.76 10.58
N ALA A 335 -23.52 5.05 10.58
CA ALA A 335 -22.54 6.10 10.37
C ALA A 335 -21.61 6.21 11.58
N VAL A 336 -20.29 6.26 11.35
CA VAL A 336 -19.29 6.37 12.42
C VAL A 336 -19.18 7.80 12.94
N ASP A 337 -18.89 7.95 14.23
CA ASP A 337 -18.66 9.22 14.94
C ASP A 337 -17.18 9.46 15.32
N TYR A 338 -16.28 8.62 14.81
CA TYR A 338 -14.84 8.67 14.98
C TYR A 338 -14.11 8.78 13.64
N ALA A 339 -12.86 9.24 13.67
CA ALA A 339 -12.01 9.27 12.48
C ALA A 339 -11.59 7.86 12.03
N THR A 340 -11.54 7.63 10.72
CA THR A 340 -10.99 6.41 10.08
C THR A 340 -9.62 6.71 9.47
N ALA A 341 -9.32 6.24 8.24
CA ALA A 341 -8.02 6.49 7.61
C ALA A 341 -7.64 7.99 7.54
N PRO A 342 -6.39 8.34 7.89
CA PRO A 342 -5.83 9.66 7.59
C PRO A 342 -5.57 9.81 6.09
N VAL A 343 -5.36 11.05 5.64
CA VAL A 343 -4.85 11.28 4.27
C VAL A 343 -3.41 10.82 4.20
N LEU A 344 -3.12 9.83 3.36
CA LEU A 344 -1.76 9.35 3.11
C LEU A 344 -1.12 10.14 1.96
N TRP A 345 0.13 10.55 2.15
CA TRP A 345 0.90 11.26 1.12
C TRP A 345 2.39 11.04 1.31
N GLY A 346 3.20 11.53 0.36
CA GLY A 346 4.65 11.43 0.47
C GLY A 346 5.36 11.54 -0.86
N ALA A 347 6.69 11.49 -0.80
CA ALA A 347 7.61 11.45 -1.92
C ALA A 347 8.94 10.86 -1.43
N GLU A 348 9.80 10.44 -2.36
CA GLU A 348 11.10 9.87 -2.03
C GLU A 348 12.03 10.89 -1.33
N GLY A 349 12.83 10.39 -0.39
CA GLY A 349 13.99 11.11 0.12
C GLY A 349 15.15 11.04 -0.89
N THR A 350 15.96 12.08 -1.04
CA THR A 350 15.95 13.37 -0.32
C THR A 350 15.13 14.47 -1.03
N VAL A 351 14.52 14.19 -2.19
CA VAL A 351 13.75 15.19 -2.96
C VAL A 351 12.67 15.84 -2.11
N SER A 352 11.96 15.05 -1.30
CA SER A 352 10.97 15.52 -0.33
C SER A 352 11.54 16.53 0.68
N GLN A 353 12.83 16.46 1.06
CA GLN A 353 13.50 17.40 1.98
C GLN A 353 13.51 18.82 1.43
N HIS A 354 13.56 18.94 0.11
CA HIS A 354 13.60 20.21 -0.61
C HIS A 354 12.23 20.61 -1.16
N SER A 355 11.15 20.01 -0.65
CA SER A 355 9.77 20.32 -1.06
C SER A 355 8.91 20.71 0.15
N PHE A 356 8.52 19.73 0.97
CA PHE A 356 7.50 19.91 2.00
C PHE A 356 7.98 19.65 3.44
N HIS A 357 9.25 19.25 3.63
CA HIS A 357 9.79 19.06 4.99
C HIS A 357 9.77 20.35 5.82
N GLN A 358 9.73 21.54 5.20
CA GLN A 358 9.46 22.80 5.90
C GLN A 358 8.15 22.72 6.71
N LEU A 359 7.07 22.23 6.10
CA LEU A 359 5.79 22.02 6.78
C LEU A 359 5.92 20.94 7.84
N LEU A 360 6.62 19.83 7.53
CA LEU A 360 6.83 18.75 8.49
C LEU A 360 7.56 19.24 9.73
N HIS A 361 8.55 20.15 9.63
CA HIS A 361 9.34 20.62 10.77
C HIS A 361 8.75 21.81 11.54
N GLN A 362 8.22 22.80 10.83
CA GLN A 362 7.82 24.08 11.42
C GLN A 362 6.35 24.45 11.15
N GLY A 363 5.59 23.60 10.45
CA GLY A 363 4.14 23.77 10.28
C GLY A 363 3.38 23.60 11.58
N THR A 364 2.13 24.05 11.62
CA THR A 364 1.26 23.97 12.80
C THR A 364 0.58 22.61 12.98
N GLN A 365 0.62 21.76 11.96
CA GLN A 365 0.06 20.41 12.00
C GLN A 365 1.15 19.40 12.35
N THR A 366 0.81 18.42 13.18
CA THR A 366 1.65 17.24 13.41
C THR A 366 1.32 16.18 12.37
N VAL A 367 2.36 15.72 11.66
CA VAL A 367 2.25 14.68 10.64
C VAL A 367 3.16 13.53 11.04
N PRO A 368 2.60 12.40 11.52
CA PRO A 368 3.36 11.17 11.67
C PRO A 368 3.99 10.75 10.34
N CYS A 369 5.24 10.28 10.42
CA CYS A 369 6.01 9.90 9.24
C CYS A 369 6.53 8.46 9.36
N ASP A 370 6.39 7.67 8.28
CA ASP A 370 7.12 6.41 8.08
C ASP A 370 8.31 6.68 7.15
N PHE A 371 9.51 6.64 7.71
CA PHE A 371 10.76 6.68 6.96
C PHE A 371 11.16 5.26 6.58
N ILE A 372 11.47 5.01 5.30
CA ILE A 372 11.90 3.69 4.83
C ILE A 372 13.33 3.78 4.33
N ASP A 373 14.25 3.11 5.00
CA ASP A 373 15.66 3.01 4.63
C ASP A 373 15.96 1.60 4.10
N LEU A 374 16.51 1.53 2.89
CA LEU A 374 16.84 0.28 2.21
C LEU A 374 18.35 0.02 2.20
N ASN A 375 19.12 0.75 3.02
CA ASN A 375 20.58 0.61 3.16
C ASN A 375 21.32 0.67 1.81
N LEU A 376 20.84 1.52 0.89
CA LEU A 376 21.41 1.65 -0.45
C LEU A 376 22.76 2.38 -0.42
N GLU A 377 22.84 3.49 0.30
CA GLU A 377 23.99 4.39 0.33
C GLU A 377 24.09 5.10 1.68
N LYS A 378 25.31 5.21 2.22
CA LYS A 378 25.55 5.79 3.55
C LYS A 378 25.01 7.22 3.67
N THR A 379 25.20 8.04 2.65
CA THR A 379 24.72 9.44 2.64
C THR A 379 23.19 9.51 2.66
N LEU A 380 22.52 8.58 1.97
CA LEU A 380 21.07 8.53 1.92
C LEU A 380 20.49 8.09 3.27
N SER A 381 21.03 7.03 3.86
CA SER A 381 20.67 6.56 5.20
C SER A 381 20.95 7.60 6.28
N ALA A 382 22.08 8.32 6.20
CA ALA A 382 22.38 9.42 7.13
C ALA A 382 21.32 10.53 7.07
N ASN A 383 20.89 10.92 5.86
CA ASN A 383 19.80 11.89 5.68
C ASN A 383 18.44 11.34 6.15
N CYS A 384 18.21 10.03 6.08
CA CYS A 384 17.00 9.38 6.58
C CYS A 384 16.91 9.50 8.11
N CYS A 385 17.96 9.02 8.79
CA CYS A 385 18.06 9.07 10.24
C CYS A 385 18.09 10.51 10.78
N ALA A 386 18.84 11.41 10.15
CA ALA A 386 18.93 12.80 10.59
C ALA A 386 17.58 13.53 10.54
N GLN A 387 16.74 13.27 9.53
CA GLN A 387 15.40 13.87 9.45
C GLN A 387 14.47 13.32 10.54
N ALA A 388 14.52 12.01 10.81
CA ALA A 388 13.74 11.42 11.89
C ALA A 388 14.15 11.99 13.26
N ASP A 389 15.45 12.17 13.52
CA ASP A 389 15.96 12.78 14.75
C ASP A 389 15.60 14.27 14.84
N ALA A 390 15.72 15.03 13.75
CA ALA A 390 15.33 16.44 13.72
C ALA A 390 13.84 16.63 14.00
N LEU A 391 12.97 15.75 13.48
CA LEU A 391 11.52 15.77 13.76
C LEU A 391 11.23 15.47 15.24
N ALA A 392 11.93 14.50 15.82
CA ALA A 392 11.73 14.11 17.22
C ALA A 392 12.27 15.19 18.19
N PHE A 393 13.48 15.68 17.94
CA PHE A 393 14.27 16.44 18.90
C PHE A 393 14.40 17.92 18.59
N GLY A 394 14.06 18.41 17.40
CA GLY A 394 14.15 19.84 17.08
C GLY A 394 15.47 20.51 17.51
N THR A 395 15.39 21.74 18.01
CA THR A 395 16.54 22.50 18.53
C THR A 395 16.37 22.90 19.99
N GLU A 396 17.46 22.88 20.77
CA GLU A 396 17.57 23.41 22.14
C GLU A 396 18.40 24.70 22.17
N ALA A 397 18.04 25.67 21.34
CA ALA A 397 18.80 26.91 21.20
C ALA A 397 17.87 28.14 21.36
N PRO A 398 17.46 28.48 22.60
CA PRO A 398 16.51 29.58 22.85
C PRO A 398 17.07 30.95 22.42
N ALA A 399 18.40 31.06 22.28
CA ALA A 399 19.07 32.25 21.77
C ALA A 399 18.86 32.47 20.25
N LEU A 400 18.41 31.46 19.50
CA LEU A 400 18.07 31.64 18.08
C LEU A 400 16.77 32.44 17.95
N PRO A 401 16.63 33.28 16.91
CA PRO A 401 15.34 33.86 16.55
C PRO A 401 14.27 32.77 16.37
N ALA A 402 13.02 33.03 16.79
CA ALA A 402 11.95 32.03 16.82
C ALA A 402 11.76 31.29 15.48
N TYR A 403 11.91 31.98 14.34
CA TYR A 403 11.78 31.38 13.00
C TYR A 403 12.92 30.40 12.63
N ARG A 404 14.03 30.39 13.38
CA ARG A 404 15.13 29.41 13.25
C ARG A 404 15.04 28.28 14.28
N GLN A 405 14.05 28.30 15.16
CA GLN A 405 13.84 27.24 16.15
C GLN A 405 12.99 26.12 15.55
N TYR A 406 13.36 24.88 15.86
CA TYR A 406 12.61 23.69 15.49
C TYR A 406 11.93 23.15 16.75
N PRO A 407 10.59 23.10 16.79
CA PRO A 407 9.87 22.68 17.99
C PRO A 407 10.14 21.20 18.32
N GLY A 408 10.39 20.34 17.32
CA GLY A 408 10.48 18.90 17.55
C GLY A 408 9.14 18.31 18.00
N ASN A 409 9.17 17.20 18.74
CA ASN A 409 8.00 16.45 19.21
C ASN A 409 7.11 15.89 18.08
N ARG A 410 7.69 15.64 16.91
CA ARG A 410 6.95 15.17 15.73
C ARG A 410 7.21 13.67 15.57
N PRO A 411 6.16 12.85 15.62
CA PRO A 411 6.32 11.41 15.70
C PRO A 411 6.79 10.84 14.35
N SER A 412 7.68 9.86 14.42
CA SER A 412 8.08 9.08 13.25
C SER A 412 8.38 7.64 13.61
N SER A 413 8.32 6.79 12.59
CA SER A 413 8.81 5.42 12.62
C SER A 413 9.81 5.20 11.48
N MET A 414 10.75 4.29 11.68
CA MET A 414 11.75 3.90 10.71
C MET A 414 11.58 2.42 10.36
N LEU A 415 11.50 2.11 9.07
CA LEU A 415 11.56 0.76 8.53
C LEU A 415 12.92 0.57 7.88
N PHE A 416 13.75 -0.29 8.46
CA PHE A 416 15.09 -0.60 7.93
C PHE A 416 15.09 -1.97 7.25
N PHE A 417 15.48 -1.99 5.98
CA PHE A 417 15.78 -3.19 5.21
C PHE A 417 17.27 -3.21 4.87
N GLU A 418 17.83 -4.41 4.72
CA GLU A 418 19.26 -4.58 4.40
C GLU A 418 19.60 -4.16 2.96
N GLU A 419 18.64 -4.29 2.03
CA GLU A 419 18.78 -3.93 0.61
C GLU A 419 17.41 -3.87 -0.09
N LEU A 420 17.35 -3.26 -1.27
CA LEU A 420 16.19 -3.32 -2.16
C LEU A 420 16.26 -4.55 -3.07
N THR A 421 15.53 -5.61 -2.69
CA THR A 421 15.31 -6.81 -3.51
C THR A 421 13.83 -7.01 -3.80
N ALA A 422 13.50 -7.87 -4.76
CA ALA A 422 12.14 -8.29 -5.03
C ALA A 422 11.45 -8.84 -3.76
N ARG A 423 12.15 -9.70 -3.01
CA ARG A 423 11.67 -10.22 -1.73
C ARG A 423 11.41 -9.12 -0.71
N ASN A 424 12.31 -8.15 -0.54
CA ASN A 424 12.09 -7.05 0.41
C ASN A 424 10.98 -6.08 -0.02
N LEU A 425 10.79 -5.84 -1.32
CA LEU A 425 9.63 -5.08 -1.80
C LEU A 425 8.31 -5.82 -1.53
N GLY A 426 8.29 -7.15 -1.72
CA GLY A 426 7.15 -8.00 -1.38
C GLY A 426 6.79 -7.92 0.10
N ARG A 427 7.81 -8.01 0.97
CA ARG A 427 7.65 -7.82 2.42
C ARG A 427 7.05 -6.46 2.74
N LEU A 428 7.64 -5.39 2.19
CA LEU A 428 7.20 -4.03 2.44
C LEU A 428 5.73 -3.80 2.07
N ILE A 429 5.30 -4.25 0.90
CA ILE A 429 3.91 -4.07 0.47
C ILE A 429 2.96 -4.87 1.39
N ALA A 430 3.28 -6.14 1.69
CA ALA A 430 2.45 -6.97 2.56
C ALA A 430 2.33 -6.42 3.99
N LEU A 431 3.36 -5.75 4.52
CA LEU A 431 3.27 -5.06 5.82
C LEU A 431 2.17 -4.00 5.82
N TYR A 432 2.12 -3.18 4.77
CA TYR A 432 1.08 -2.16 4.65
C TYR A 432 -0.30 -2.76 4.39
N GLU A 433 -0.41 -3.87 3.64
CA GLU A 433 -1.69 -4.59 3.49
C GLU A 433 -2.25 -5.04 4.84
N HIS A 434 -1.41 -5.66 5.68
CA HIS A 434 -1.82 -6.13 7.01
C HIS A 434 -2.02 -4.98 8.00
N LYS A 435 -1.27 -3.88 7.89
CA LYS A 435 -1.53 -2.63 8.63
C LYS A 435 -2.95 -2.13 8.32
N VAL A 436 -3.29 -2.01 7.04
CA VAL A 436 -4.59 -1.53 6.56
C VAL A 436 -5.71 -2.43 7.04
N PHE A 437 -5.55 -3.75 6.91
CA PHE A 437 -6.51 -4.71 7.43
C PHE A 437 -6.73 -4.55 8.94
N THR A 438 -5.65 -4.49 9.71
CA THR A 438 -5.72 -4.38 11.17
C THR A 438 -6.45 -3.10 11.58
N GLN A 439 -6.14 -1.97 10.96
CA GLN A 439 -6.85 -0.71 11.21
C GLN A 439 -8.35 -0.81 10.88
N GLY A 440 -8.71 -1.47 9.78
CA GLY A 440 -10.11 -1.71 9.41
C GLY A 440 -10.87 -2.52 10.46
N VAL A 441 -10.23 -3.53 11.05
CA VAL A 441 -10.78 -4.30 12.17
C VAL A 441 -10.98 -3.42 13.40
N ILE A 442 -9.99 -2.60 13.75
CA ILE A 442 -10.11 -1.68 14.90
C ILE A 442 -11.27 -0.71 14.70
N TRP A 443 -11.35 -0.07 13.54
CA TRP A 443 -12.39 0.91 13.22
C TRP A 443 -13.76 0.30 12.88
N ASN A 444 -13.91 -1.02 12.91
CA ASN A 444 -15.16 -1.70 12.56
C ASN A 444 -15.67 -1.37 11.14
N ILE A 445 -14.78 -1.23 10.15
CA ILE A 445 -15.15 -0.87 8.78
C ILE A 445 -14.80 -1.99 7.79
N ASN A 446 -15.45 -1.97 6.62
CA ASN A 446 -15.10 -2.86 5.52
C ASN A 446 -13.93 -2.28 4.69
N SER A 447 -12.73 -2.87 4.83
CA SER A 447 -11.53 -2.47 4.07
C SER A 447 -11.54 -2.91 2.60
N PHE A 448 -12.50 -3.74 2.18
CA PHE A 448 -12.40 -4.48 0.92
C PHE A 448 -13.40 -4.05 -0.16
N ASP A 449 -14.41 -3.24 0.19
CA ASP A 449 -15.30 -2.59 -0.77
C ASP A 449 -14.83 -1.18 -1.16
N GLN A 450 -15.54 -0.54 -2.10
CA GLN A 450 -15.27 0.84 -2.55
C GLN A 450 -16.50 1.57 -3.11
N TRP A 451 -17.67 1.50 -2.46
CA TRP A 451 -18.90 2.11 -2.96
C TRP A 451 -18.81 3.62 -3.28
N GLY A 452 -17.87 4.33 -2.65
CA GLY A 452 -17.65 5.77 -2.86
C GLY A 452 -17.25 6.19 -4.28
N VAL A 453 -16.87 5.26 -5.17
CA VAL A 453 -16.45 5.59 -6.54
C VAL A 453 -17.60 5.58 -7.57
N GLU A 454 -18.78 5.05 -7.21
CA GLU A 454 -19.84 4.78 -8.20
C GLU A 454 -20.60 6.04 -8.63
N LEU A 455 -20.90 6.96 -7.71
CA LEU A 455 -21.64 8.19 -8.04
C LEU A 455 -20.94 9.03 -9.12
N GLY A 456 -19.61 9.17 -9.03
CA GLY A 456 -18.83 9.89 -10.04
C GLY A 456 -18.93 9.25 -11.42
N LYS A 457 -18.87 7.91 -11.49
CA LYS A 457 -19.01 7.16 -12.74
C LYS A 457 -20.41 7.31 -13.34
N GLU A 458 -21.46 7.26 -12.53
CA GLU A 458 -22.83 7.44 -12.98
C GLU A 458 -23.07 8.84 -13.54
N LEU A 459 -22.62 9.88 -12.84
CA LEU A 459 -22.73 11.26 -13.29
C LEU A 459 -21.95 11.50 -14.59
N ALA A 460 -20.73 10.96 -14.70
CA ALA A 460 -19.94 11.05 -15.93
C ALA A 460 -20.67 10.39 -17.12
N LYS A 461 -21.31 9.23 -16.92
CA LYS A 461 -22.12 8.57 -17.96
C LYS A 461 -23.31 9.42 -18.41
N LYS A 462 -24.01 10.09 -17.48
CA LYS A 462 -25.12 11.00 -17.81
C LYS A 462 -24.63 12.20 -18.63
N ILE A 463 -23.55 12.83 -18.19
CA ILE A 463 -22.93 13.97 -18.90
C ILE A 463 -22.53 13.58 -20.32
N LEU A 464 -21.94 12.39 -20.52
CA LEU A 464 -21.56 11.88 -21.85
C LEU A 464 -22.76 11.61 -22.77
N LYS A 465 -23.95 11.37 -22.21
CA LYS A 465 -25.20 11.24 -22.96
C LYS A 465 -25.89 12.59 -23.20
N GLY A 466 -25.35 13.70 -22.69
CA GLY A 466 -25.99 15.02 -22.75
C GLY A 466 -27.10 15.22 -21.72
N GLU A 467 -27.22 14.33 -20.74
CA GLU A 467 -28.16 14.43 -19.62
C GLU A 467 -27.46 15.22 -18.49
N ARG A 468 -27.71 16.53 -18.40
CA ARG A 468 -27.14 17.38 -17.34
C ARG A 468 -28.20 17.86 -16.36
#